data_AF-A0A0N5C9C4-F1
#
_entry.id   AF-A0A0N5C9C4-F1
#
_cell.length_a   1.000
_cell.length_b   1.000
_cell.length_c   1.000
_cell.angle_alpha   90.00
_cell.angle_beta   90.00
_cell.angle_gamma   90.00
#
_symmetry.space_group_name_H-M   'P 1'
#
loop_
_entity.id
_entity.type
_entity.pdbx_description
1 polymer ?
#
loop_
_entity_poly.entity_id
_entity_poly.type
_entity_poly.pdbx_seq_one_letter_code
_entity_poly.pdbx_strand_id
1 'polypeptide(L)'
;MIFLFKGFCIRFLNYNLLLNYFILLFIFFNISSTERCPIFFGAYECPRNHTCVNTECHNKDGKASKTCDDVVCGDEFKCYNGVCWPVEGIPCDRNTLVDKDIANAMSSDCGPKGKCIGGRCRLDKCWNVICHEDEMCRGGKCYKMVDNFCWNSFNCGPRFKCVNNKCKMIEDLPREKCNCDPGMICKNGQCMIQDNCANIACELEEVCIDGICSSLLGTKCAYDGDCGEVLVCKQGICVEDLECRNKCPFDNVCREGLCAGIQGLVCEEGSCGDGYECINGECLKNNCMNVVCQIGERCDNGLCIRVEGSLCSHAPKDCGPLFKCINGICRDFIKEMMIQ
;
A
#
# COMPACT_ATOMS: atom_id res chain seq x y z
N MET A 1 -25.53 30.01 -35.37
CA MET A 1 -26.51 28.93 -35.48
C MET A 1 -27.63 29.23 -34.50
N ILE A 2 -28.82 29.55 -35.02
CA ILE A 2 -29.98 29.94 -34.22
C ILE A 2 -30.53 28.68 -33.53
N PHE A 3 -30.67 28.74 -32.20
CA PHE A 3 -31.70 27.97 -31.50
C PHE A 3 -32.47 28.92 -30.58
N LEU A 4 -33.69 29.21 -31.01
CA LEU A 4 -34.75 29.79 -30.21
C LEU A 4 -35.31 28.70 -29.30
N PHE A 5 -35.31 28.93 -27.98
CA PHE A 5 -36.29 28.32 -27.09
C PHE A 5 -37.08 29.41 -26.37
N LYS A 6 -38.40 29.28 -26.51
CA LYS A 6 -39.45 30.16 -26.01
C LYS A 6 -39.49 30.19 -24.49
N GLY A 7 -39.67 31.40 -23.97
CA GLY A 7 -40.66 31.65 -22.92
C GLY A 7 -40.22 31.36 -21.49
N PHE A 8 -39.45 32.29 -20.90
CA PHE A 8 -39.69 32.75 -19.54
C PHE A 8 -39.32 34.23 -19.45
N CYS A 9 -40.34 35.09 -19.47
CA CYS A 9 -40.18 36.51 -19.24
C CYS A 9 -40.03 36.71 -17.73
N ILE A 10 -38.79 36.66 -17.21
CA ILE A 10 -38.53 37.08 -15.84
C ILE A 10 -38.33 38.59 -15.86
N ARG A 11 -39.36 39.29 -15.41
CA ARG A 11 -39.38 40.72 -15.14
C ARG A 11 -38.24 41.02 -14.15
N PHE A 12 -37.26 41.83 -14.56
CA PHE A 12 -36.18 42.33 -13.70
C PHE A 12 -36.79 43.05 -12.49
N LEU A 13 -36.87 42.36 -11.35
CA LEU A 13 -37.26 42.93 -10.07
C LEU A 13 -36.19 42.54 -9.06
N ASN A 14 -35.47 43.57 -8.61
CA ASN A 14 -34.43 43.59 -7.58
C ASN A 14 -33.05 43.03 -7.97
N TYR A 15 -32.26 43.90 -8.61
CA TYR A 15 -30.79 43.81 -8.69
C TYR A 15 -30.14 43.58 -7.30
N ASN A 16 -30.72 44.14 -6.23
CA ASN A 16 -30.28 43.94 -4.85
C ASN A 16 -30.49 42.51 -4.32
N LEU A 17 -31.47 41.75 -4.83
CA LEU A 17 -31.68 40.36 -4.39
C LEU A 17 -30.68 39.41 -5.04
N LEU A 18 -30.38 39.62 -6.33
CA LEU A 18 -29.36 38.89 -7.08
C LEU A 18 -27.95 39.16 -6.54
N LEU A 19 -27.66 40.43 -6.19
CA LEU A 19 -26.40 40.79 -5.56
C LEU A 19 -26.25 40.16 -4.16
N ASN A 20 -27.31 40.17 -3.34
CA ASN A 20 -27.30 39.49 -2.05
C ASN A 20 -27.18 37.97 -2.17
N TYR A 21 -27.80 37.35 -3.17
CA TYR A 21 -27.65 35.91 -3.41
C TYR A 21 -26.24 35.56 -3.89
N PHE A 22 -25.62 36.40 -4.72
CA PHE A 22 -24.21 36.26 -5.13
C PHE A 22 -23.25 36.47 -3.95
N ILE A 23 -23.51 37.45 -3.08
CA ILE A 23 -22.72 37.70 -1.87
C ILE A 23 -22.90 36.55 -0.87
N LEU A 24 -24.11 36.03 -0.67
CA LEU A 24 -24.36 34.86 0.17
C LEU A 24 -23.70 33.60 -0.41
N LEU A 25 -23.76 33.35 -1.72
CA LEU A 25 -23.02 32.26 -2.37
C LEU A 25 -21.51 32.43 -2.22
N PHE A 26 -20.98 33.66 -2.31
CA PHE A 26 -19.57 33.94 -2.05
C PHE A 26 -19.20 33.69 -0.58
N ILE A 27 -20.06 34.08 0.37
CA ILE A 27 -19.85 33.87 1.81
C ILE A 27 -19.98 32.38 2.17
N PHE A 28 -20.91 31.64 1.56
CA PHE A 28 -21.05 30.19 1.75
C PHE A 28 -19.90 29.40 1.09
N PHE A 29 -19.27 29.90 0.02
CA PHE A 29 -18.03 29.33 -0.53
C PHE A 29 -16.81 29.58 0.36
N ASN A 30 -16.87 30.56 1.28
CA ASN A 30 -15.78 30.88 2.21
C ASN A 30 -15.85 30.13 3.55
N ILE A 31 -16.84 29.26 3.74
CA ILE A 31 -16.93 28.44 4.96
C ILE A 31 -16.65 26.99 4.56
N SER A 32 -15.44 26.53 4.91
CA SER A 32 -14.89 25.16 4.73
C SER A 32 -14.02 24.93 3.50
N SER A 33 -13.11 25.86 3.19
CA SER A 33 -11.91 25.53 2.42
C SER A 33 -10.67 25.88 3.24
N THR A 34 -9.82 24.88 3.47
CA THR A 34 -8.45 25.05 3.94
C THR A 34 -7.77 26.08 3.03
N GLU A 35 -7.38 27.23 3.56
CA GLU A 35 -6.79 28.33 2.77
C GLU A 35 -5.44 27.89 2.19
N ARG A 36 -5.43 27.55 0.89
CA ARG A 36 -4.21 27.21 0.17
C ARG A 36 -3.36 28.46 -0.04
N CYS A 37 -2.09 28.42 0.35
CA CYS A 37 -1.12 29.41 -0.12
C CYS A 37 -1.06 29.41 -1.66
N PRO A 38 -0.91 30.57 -2.32
CA PRO A 38 -0.91 30.66 -3.77
C PRO A 38 0.19 29.80 -4.41
N ILE A 39 -0.15 29.16 -5.54
CA ILE A 39 0.51 28.00 -6.17
C ILE A 39 1.90 28.30 -6.79
N PHE A 40 2.48 29.48 -6.60
CA PHE A 40 3.60 29.92 -7.44
C PHE A 40 4.92 29.16 -7.27
N PHE A 41 5.12 28.35 -6.21
CA PHE A 41 6.38 27.58 -6.02
C PHE A 41 6.25 26.13 -5.51
N GLY A 42 5.07 25.50 -5.64
CA GLY A 42 4.89 24.08 -5.32
C GLY A 42 3.71 23.81 -4.38
N ALA A 43 3.10 22.63 -4.55
CA ALA A 43 1.88 22.19 -3.88
C ALA A 43 2.14 21.76 -2.43
N TYR A 44 2.28 22.70 -1.50
CA TYR A 44 2.18 22.42 -0.06
C TYR A 44 0.94 23.10 0.51
N GLU A 45 0.41 22.55 1.59
CA GLU A 45 -0.71 23.10 2.33
C GLU A 45 -0.25 23.55 3.72
N CYS A 46 -0.93 24.56 4.26
CA CYS A 46 -0.68 24.93 5.65
C CYS A 46 -1.17 23.83 6.58
N PRO A 47 -0.48 23.62 7.72
CA PRO A 47 -0.95 22.70 8.73
C PRO A 47 -2.37 22.99 9.20
N ARG A 48 -3.02 22.00 9.80
CA ARG A 48 -4.32 22.22 10.45
C ARG A 48 -4.19 23.37 11.46
N ASN A 49 -5.22 24.22 11.52
CA ASN A 49 -5.27 25.43 12.36
C ASN A 49 -4.24 26.53 12.02
N HIS A 50 -3.62 26.50 10.84
CA HIS A 50 -2.76 27.58 10.34
C HIS A 50 -3.41 28.30 9.16
N THR A 51 -3.07 29.58 8.98
CA THR A 51 -3.50 30.41 7.85
C THR A 51 -2.31 30.85 7.02
N CYS A 52 -2.53 31.03 5.71
CA CYS A 52 -1.47 31.51 4.84
C CYS A 52 -1.37 33.03 4.90
N VAL A 53 -0.21 33.56 5.28
CA VAL A 53 0.07 35.00 5.29
C VAL A 53 1.41 35.22 4.59
N ASN A 54 1.43 36.01 3.52
CA ASN A 54 2.66 36.35 2.79
C ASN A 54 3.53 35.13 2.43
N THR A 55 2.91 34.04 1.93
CA THR A 55 3.55 32.75 1.56
C THR A 55 4.06 31.88 2.71
N GLU A 56 3.89 32.32 3.96
CA GLU A 56 4.20 31.56 5.17
C GLU A 56 2.91 31.06 5.84
N CYS A 57 3.00 29.95 6.57
CA CYS A 57 1.89 29.41 7.34
C CYS A 57 1.99 29.90 8.78
N HIS A 58 0.98 30.62 9.26
CA HIS A 58 0.97 31.19 10.61
C HIS A 58 -0.05 30.48 11.48
N ASN A 59 0.30 30.23 12.74
CA ASN A 59 -0.63 29.71 13.75
C ASN A 59 -1.65 30.80 14.18
N LYS A 60 -2.58 30.46 15.06
CA LYS A 60 -3.58 31.39 15.59
C LYS A 60 -3.00 32.61 16.32
N ASP A 61 -1.76 32.52 16.82
CA ASP A 61 -1.05 33.61 17.49
C ASP A 61 -0.26 34.51 16.50
N GLY A 62 -0.37 34.24 15.19
CA GLY A 62 0.36 34.96 14.15
C GLY A 62 1.83 34.55 14.01
N LYS A 63 2.29 33.48 14.67
CA LYS A 63 3.66 32.98 14.57
C LYS A 63 3.80 32.06 13.35
N ALA A 64 4.84 32.32 12.53
CA ALA A 64 5.16 31.48 11.38
C ALA A 64 5.61 30.08 11.83
N SER A 65 5.05 29.07 11.18
CA SER A 65 5.45 27.67 11.31
C SER A 65 6.76 27.43 10.56
N LYS A 66 7.78 26.94 11.28
CA LYS A 66 9.13 26.71 10.74
C LYS A 66 9.65 25.30 11.00
N THR A 67 9.05 24.58 11.94
CA THR A 67 9.44 23.23 12.34
C THR A 67 8.22 22.33 12.37
N CYS A 68 8.46 21.02 12.43
CA CYS A 68 7.39 20.02 12.41
C CYS A 68 6.96 19.55 13.81
N ASP A 69 7.51 20.15 14.86
CA ASP A 69 7.30 19.69 16.25
C ASP A 69 5.85 19.87 16.70
N ASP A 70 5.22 20.99 16.33
CA ASP A 70 3.86 21.36 16.72
C ASP A 70 2.89 21.44 15.52
N VAL A 71 3.23 20.74 14.44
CA VAL A 71 2.51 20.80 13.16
C VAL A 71 1.74 19.52 12.90
N VAL A 72 0.44 19.67 12.63
CA VAL A 72 -0.43 18.55 12.26
C VAL A 72 -0.83 18.69 10.80
N CYS A 73 -0.35 17.75 9.99
CA CYS A 73 -0.75 17.59 8.59
C CYS A 73 -1.96 16.64 8.46
N GLY A 74 -2.65 16.69 7.32
CA GLY A 74 -3.64 15.66 6.98
C GLY A 74 -2.97 14.32 6.65
N ASP A 75 -3.72 13.22 6.69
CA ASP A 75 -3.18 11.85 6.55
C ASP A 75 -2.48 11.57 5.21
N GLU A 76 -2.77 12.35 4.18
CA GLU A 76 -2.14 12.25 2.84
C GLU A 76 -0.92 13.20 2.69
N PHE A 77 -0.55 13.89 3.77
CA PHE A 77 0.49 14.91 3.78
C PHE A 77 1.51 14.64 4.90
N LYS A 78 2.76 15.00 4.63
CA LYS A 78 3.86 14.93 5.60
C LYS A 78 4.44 16.31 5.84
N CYS A 79 4.75 16.60 7.10
CA CYS A 79 5.40 17.86 7.44
C CYS A 79 6.86 17.88 7.00
N TYR A 80 7.27 18.98 6.35
CA TYR A 80 8.65 19.35 6.12
C TYR A 80 8.81 20.85 6.38
N ASN A 81 9.75 21.25 7.23
CA ASN A 81 10.02 22.66 7.59
C ASN A 81 8.76 23.46 7.98
N GLY A 82 7.84 22.81 8.72
CA GLY A 82 6.62 23.45 9.22
C GLY A 82 5.47 23.59 8.22
N VAL A 83 5.61 23.05 7.01
CA VAL A 83 4.55 23.01 5.99
C VAL A 83 4.22 21.58 5.58
N CYS A 84 3.00 21.33 5.10
CA CYS A 84 2.51 20.01 4.77
C CYS A 84 2.62 19.71 3.28
N TRP A 85 3.42 18.71 2.91
CA TRP A 85 3.63 18.28 1.54
C TRP A 85 2.83 17.00 1.24
N PRO A 86 2.20 16.88 0.06
CA PRO A 86 1.60 15.63 -0.38
C PRO A 86 2.63 14.51 -0.35
N VAL A 87 2.28 13.39 0.26
CA VAL A 87 3.16 12.21 0.36
C VAL A 87 3.43 11.61 -1.03
N GLU A 88 2.40 11.54 -1.87
CA GLU A 88 2.46 10.87 -3.18
C GLU A 88 3.59 11.43 -4.05
N GLY A 89 4.50 10.56 -4.49
CA GLY A 89 5.60 10.89 -5.40
C GLY A 89 6.85 11.48 -4.73
N ILE A 90 6.83 11.72 -3.42
CA ILE A 90 8.05 12.09 -2.67
C ILE A 90 9.10 10.97 -2.85
N PRO A 91 10.35 11.30 -3.23
CA PRO A 91 11.45 10.35 -3.21
C PRO A 91 11.58 9.66 -1.85
N CYS A 92 11.69 8.34 -1.88
CA CYS A 92 11.95 7.51 -0.71
C CYS A 92 12.94 6.39 -1.08
N ASP A 93 13.28 5.55 -0.11
CA ASP A 93 14.27 4.46 -0.18
C ASP A 93 15.63 4.89 -0.73
N ARG A 94 16.60 4.95 0.18
CA ARG A 94 17.97 5.28 -0.16
C ARG A 94 18.94 4.29 0.45
N ASN A 95 19.03 3.12 -0.18
CA ASN A 95 20.06 2.14 0.14
C ASN A 95 21.38 2.60 -0.50
N THR A 96 22.36 2.99 0.32
CA THR A 96 23.61 3.58 -0.18
C THR A 96 24.82 2.80 0.30
N LEU A 97 25.77 2.51 -0.58
CA LEU A 97 27.10 2.03 -0.20
C LEU A 97 27.87 3.16 0.46
N VAL A 98 28.18 2.99 1.74
CA VAL A 98 28.85 3.99 2.58
C VAL A 98 30.33 3.66 2.80
N ASP A 99 30.72 2.40 2.66
CA ASP A 99 32.11 1.93 2.66
C ASP A 99 32.22 0.64 1.83
N LYS A 100 33.43 0.07 1.73
CA LYS A 100 33.68 -1.23 1.12
C LYS A 100 32.84 -2.30 1.82
N ASP A 101 31.85 -2.81 1.10
CA ASP A 101 30.90 -3.85 1.53
C ASP A 101 29.95 -3.43 2.67
N ILE A 102 29.88 -2.13 3.01
CA ILE A 102 28.91 -1.60 3.98
C ILE A 102 27.87 -0.78 3.24
N ALA A 103 26.62 -1.26 3.27
CA ALA A 103 25.46 -0.53 2.79
C ALA A 103 24.61 -0.05 3.97
N ASN A 104 24.13 1.19 3.89
CA ASN A 104 23.14 1.71 4.83
C ASN A 104 21.78 1.75 4.14
N ALA A 105 20.82 0.98 4.66
CA ALA A 105 19.46 0.96 4.17
C ALA A 105 18.65 2.06 4.87
N MET A 106 18.38 3.13 4.15
CA MET A 106 17.64 4.28 4.67
C MET A 106 16.28 4.32 4.01
N SER A 107 15.32 3.57 4.56
CA SER A 107 13.93 3.74 4.13
C SER A 107 13.40 5.05 4.68
N SER A 108 12.68 5.76 3.83
CA SER A 108 12.20 7.11 4.12
C SER A 108 10.77 6.99 4.56
N ASP A 109 10.45 7.61 5.69
CA ASP A 109 9.09 7.62 6.20
C ASP A 109 8.15 8.32 5.20
N CYS A 110 7.28 7.54 4.55
CA CYS A 110 6.22 8.01 3.65
C CYS A 110 4.96 8.44 4.41
N GLY A 111 5.04 8.65 5.72
CA GLY A 111 3.90 8.96 6.56
C GLY A 111 3.04 7.72 6.87
N PRO A 112 1.97 7.89 7.65
CA PRO A 112 1.26 6.77 8.26
C PRO A 112 0.51 5.87 7.26
N LYS A 113 0.12 6.41 6.09
CA LYS A 113 -0.57 5.66 5.03
C LYS A 113 0.31 5.42 3.81
N GLY A 114 1.57 5.85 3.86
CA GLY A 114 2.46 5.80 2.71
C GLY A 114 3.37 4.59 2.76
N LYS A 115 3.56 3.93 1.62
CA LYS A 115 4.62 2.94 1.43
C LYS A 115 5.59 3.41 0.35
N CYS A 116 6.87 3.03 0.48
CA CYS A 116 7.84 3.33 -0.56
C CYS A 116 7.82 2.25 -1.64
N ILE A 117 7.53 2.62 -2.89
CA ILE A 117 7.46 1.71 -4.03
C ILE A 117 8.29 2.26 -5.17
N GLY A 118 9.34 1.56 -5.56
CA GLY A 118 10.20 1.99 -6.66
C GLY A 118 10.88 3.33 -6.40
N GLY A 119 11.23 3.63 -5.13
CA GLY A 119 11.90 4.87 -4.74
C GLY A 119 10.97 6.09 -4.67
N ARG A 120 9.64 5.89 -4.71
CA ARG A 120 8.62 6.94 -4.61
C ARG A 120 7.52 6.54 -3.63
N CYS A 121 7.12 7.48 -2.78
CA CYS A 121 6.03 7.24 -1.83
C CYS A 121 4.70 7.10 -2.59
N ARG A 122 3.92 6.09 -2.19
CA ARG A 122 2.56 5.81 -2.67
C ARG A 122 1.63 5.75 -1.47
N LEU A 123 0.46 6.37 -1.60
CA LEU A 123 -0.59 6.26 -0.58
C LEU A 123 -1.33 4.93 -0.72
N ASP A 124 -1.32 4.16 0.35
CA ASP A 124 -2.22 3.03 0.54
C ASP A 124 -3.47 3.49 1.29
N LYS A 125 -4.54 3.74 0.54
CA LYS A 125 -5.83 4.14 1.10
C LYS A 125 -6.54 2.99 1.79
N CYS A 126 -6.05 1.76 1.64
CA CYS A 126 -6.54 0.59 2.35
C CYS A 126 -5.87 0.38 3.71
N TRP A 127 -4.85 1.19 4.05
CA TRP A 127 -4.24 1.19 5.37
C TRP A 127 -5.29 1.44 6.47
N ASN A 128 -5.40 0.52 7.43
CA ASN A 128 -6.40 0.51 8.51
C ASN A 128 -7.87 0.56 8.04
N VAL A 129 -8.16 0.18 6.79
CA VAL A 129 -9.54 0.00 6.33
C VAL A 129 -9.99 -1.41 6.68
N ILE A 130 -10.96 -1.51 7.59
CA ILE A 130 -11.57 -2.79 7.99
C ILE A 130 -12.79 -3.03 7.10
N CYS A 131 -12.72 -4.05 6.26
CA CYS A 131 -13.84 -4.50 5.44
C CYS A 131 -14.52 -5.73 6.05
N HIS A 132 -15.75 -6.00 5.64
CA HIS A 132 -16.43 -7.24 6.03
C HIS A 132 -15.70 -8.47 5.44
N GLU A 133 -15.91 -9.65 6.01
CA GLU A 133 -15.23 -10.88 5.57
C GLU A 133 -15.51 -11.21 4.09
N ASP A 134 -16.69 -10.86 3.56
CA ASP A 134 -17.03 -11.06 2.15
C ASP A 134 -16.60 -9.91 1.21
N GLU A 135 -15.85 -8.93 1.73
CA GLU A 135 -15.39 -7.74 1.03
C GLU A 135 -13.85 -7.64 1.00
N MET A 136 -13.33 -6.89 0.03
CA MET A 136 -11.92 -6.49 -0.03
C MET A 136 -11.79 -4.99 -0.23
N CYS A 137 -10.76 -4.39 0.39
CA CYS A 137 -10.48 -2.99 0.18
C CYS A 137 -9.83 -2.77 -1.19
N ARG A 138 -10.33 -1.79 -1.94
CA ARG A 138 -9.70 -1.26 -3.15
C ARG A 138 -9.80 0.26 -3.16
N GLY A 139 -8.66 0.93 -3.26
CA GLY A 139 -8.61 2.41 -3.27
C GLY A 139 -9.31 3.08 -2.07
N GLY A 140 -9.29 2.43 -0.90
CA GLY A 140 -9.90 2.91 0.35
C GLY A 140 -11.40 2.67 0.47
N LYS A 141 -12.00 1.83 -0.37
CA LYS A 141 -13.40 1.42 -0.27
C LYS A 141 -13.50 -0.10 -0.23
N CYS A 142 -14.44 -0.62 0.55
CA CYS A 142 -14.72 -2.05 0.58
C CYS A 142 -15.64 -2.44 -0.57
N TYR A 143 -15.27 -3.51 -1.27
CA TYR A 143 -16.00 -4.09 -2.39
C TYR A 143 -16.30 -5.54 -2.08
N LYS A 144 -17.58 -5.91 -2.12
CA LYS A 144 -18.02 -7.30 -2.00
C LYS A 144 -17.39 -8.14 -3.10
N MET A 145 -16.70 -9.22 -2.71
CA MET A 145 -16.07 -10.17 -3.61
C MET A 145 -16.92 -11.40 -3.86
N VAL A 146 -17.68 -11.86 -2.86
CA VAL A 146 -18.54 -13.03 -3.01
C VAL A 146 -19.56 -12.82 -4.13
N ASP A 147 -19.74 -13.85 -4.96
CA ASP A 147 -20.60 -13.90 -6.14
C ASP A 147 -20.21 -12.99 -7.32
N ASN A 148 -19.11 -12.25 -7.21
CA ASN A 148 -18.55 -11.55 -8.36
C ASN A 148 -18.10 -12.55 -9.42
N PHE A 149 -18.27 -12.15 -10.69
CA PHE A 149 -17.82 -12.93 -11.82
C PHE A 149 -16.30 -13.08 -11.82
N CYS A 150 -15.81 -14.30 -12.06
CA CYS A 150 -14.39 -14.61 -12.16
C CYS A 150 -14.11 -15.56 -13.32
N TRP A 151 -12.94 -15.41 -13.93
CA TRP A 151 -12.42 -16.36 -14.92
C TRP A 151 -11.57 -17.45 -14.24
N ASN A 152 -10.82 -17.05 -13.22
CA ASN A 152 -10.01 -17.92 -12.39
C ASN A 152 -9.85 -17.31 -11.00
N SER A 153 -9.22 -18.04 -10.08
CA SER A 153 -9.10 -17.64 -8.68
C SER A 153 -8.22 -16.41 -8.46
N PHE A 154 -7.43 -15.94 -9.44
CA PHE A 154 -6.68 -14.68 -9.32
C PHE A 154 -7.59 -13.44 -9.38
N ASN A 155 -8.78 -13.54 -9.98
CA ASN A 155 -9.74 -12.43 -10.00
C ASN A 155 -10.40 -12.18 -8.63
N CYS A 156 -10.35 -13.17 -7.74
CA CYS A 156 -11.07 -13.15 -6.48
C CYS A 156 -10.23 -12.69 -5.28
N GLY A 157 -8.90 -12.59 -5.42
CA GLY A 157 -7.99 -12.28 -4.32
C GLY A 157 -7.63 -13.51 -3.46
N PRO A 158 -6.93 -13.33 -2.33
CA PRO A 158 -6.36 -14.43 -1.55
C PRO A 158 -7.39 -15.26 -0.77
N ARG A 159 -8.46 -14.65 -0.27
CA ARG A 159 -9.47 -15.33 0.60
C ARG A 159 -10.60 -16.03 -0.17
N PHE A 160 -10.60 -15.92 -1.49
CA PHE A 160 -11.70 -16.36 -2.33
C PHE A 160 -11.21 -17.24 -3.47
N LYS A 161 -12.03 -18.21 -3.86
CA LYS A 161 -11.77 -19.14 -4.97
C LYS A 161 -12.85 -19.01 -6.03
N CYS A 162 -12.44 -19.15 -7.30
CA CYS A 162 -13.37 -19.07 -8.41
C CYS A 162 -14.07 -20.43 -8.61
N VAL A 163 -15.37 -20.49 -8.32
CA VAL A 163 -16.18 -21.70 -8.47
C VAL A 163 -17.40 -21.39 -9.31
N ASN A 164 -17.60 -22.12 -10.40
CA ASN A 164 -18.70 -21.89 -11.34
C ASN A 164 -18.78 -20.42 -11.82
N ASN A 165 -17.62 -19.84 -12.15
CA ASN A 165 -17.43 -18.44 -12.55
C ASN A 165 -17.86 -17.40 -11.51
N LYS A 166 -17.94 -17.79 -10.24
CA LYS A 166 -18.24 -16.89 -9.12
C LYS A 166 -17.20 -17.03 -8.02
N CYS A 167 -16.76 -15.91 -7.49
CA CYS A 167 -15.91 -15.90 -6.30
C CYS A 167 -16.72 -16.42 -5.10
N LYS A 168 -16.17 -17.40 -4.41
CA LYS A 168 -16.70 -17.97 -3.17
C LYS A 168 -15.64 -17.89 -2.09
N MET A 169 -16.05 -17.64 -0.85
CA MET A 169 -15.13 -17.73 0.28
C MET A 169 -14.56 -19.14 0.33
N ILE A 170 -13.24 -19.26 0.48
CA ILE A 170 -12.58 -20.57 0.57
C ILE A 170 -13.15 -21.37 1.75
N GLU A 171 -13.48 -20.68 2.85
CA GLU A 171 -14.00 -21.29 4.07
C GLU A 171 -15.41 -21.88 3.92
N ASP A 172 -16.25 -21.29 3.07
CA ASP A 172 -17.63 -21.72 2.79
C ASP A 172 -17.69 -22.89 1.80
N LEU A 173 -16.59 -23.17 1.09
CA LEU A 173 -16.56 -24.27 0.15
C LEU A 173 -16.66 -25.60 0.91
N PRO A 174 -17.38 -26.60 0.36
CA PRO A 174 -17.60 -27.86 1.04
C PRO A 174 -16.27 -28.50 1.45
N ARG A 175 -15.95 -28.40 2.75
CA ARG A 175 -14.89 -29.22 3.35
C ARG A 175 -15.40 -30.65 3.34
N GLU A 176 -14.57 -31.61 2.94
CA GLU A 176 -14.89 -33.01 3.27
C GLU A 176 -15.17 -33.07 4.78
N LYS A 177 -16.18 -33.85 5.18
CA LYS A 177 -16.81 -33.88 6.52
C LYS A 177 -15.83 -34.03 7.71
N CYS A 178 -14.57 -34.32 7.43
CA CYS A 178 -13.45 -34.51 8.33
C CYS A 178 -12.13 -34.15 7.62
N ASN A 179 -11.92 -32.89 7.23
CA ASN A 179 -10.59 -32.38 6.87
C ASN A 179 -10.06 -31.56 8.03
N CYS A 180 -9.25 -32.21 8.87
CA CYS A 180 -8.66 -31.58 10.05
C CYS A 180 -7.29 -31.01 9.70
N ASP A 181 -6.88 -29.96 10.42
CA ASP A 181 -5.52 -29.45 10.32
C ASP A 181 -4.54 -30.62 10.47
N PRO A 182 -3.40 -30.59 9.76
CA PRO A 182 -2.40 -31.64 9.86
C PRO A 182 -2.08 -31.93 11.35
N GLY A 183 -1.96 -33.21 11.72
CA GLY A 183 -1.72 -33.64 13.11
C GLY A 183 -2.97 -33.74 14.01
N MET A 184 -4.15 -33.42 13.49
CA MET A 184 -5.42 -33.67 14.16
C MET A 184 -6.15 -34.89 13.56
N ILE A 185 -6.93 -35.58 14.38
CA ILE A 185 -7.80 -36.69 13.96
C ILE A 185 -9.26 -36.28 14.03
N CYS A 186 -10.03 -36.68 13.02
CA CYS A 186 -11.48 -36.51 13.08
C CYS A 186 -12.10 -37.62 13.91
N LYS A 187 -12.62 -37.27 15.09
CA LYS A 187 -13.39 -38.18 15.95
C LYS A 187 -14.79 -37.61 16.11
N ASN A 188 -15.81 -38.37 15.74
CA ASN A 188 -17.22 -37.96 15.80
C ASN A 188 -17.53 -36.64 15.05
N GLY A 189 -16.81 -36.35 13.97
CA GLY A 189 -17.00 -35.10 13.20
C GLY A 189 -16.34 -33.87 13.82
N GLN A 190 -15.51 -34.05 14.85
CA GLN A 190 -14.69 -32.98 15.45
C GLN A 190 -13.21 -33.30 15.29
N CYS A 191 -12.43 -32.29 14.95
CA CYS A 191 -10.98 -32.38 14.88
C CYS A 191 -10.41 -32.28 16.29
N MET A 192 -9.65 -33.30 16.70
CA MET A 192 -9.00 -33.36 18.00
C MET A 192 -7.50 -33.59 17.80
N ILE A 193 -6.66 -32.88 18.57
CA ILE A 193 -5.22 -33.18 18.64
C ILE A 193 -5.06 -34.64 19.06
N GLN A 194 -4.19 -35.38 18.38
CA GLN A 194 -3.88 -36.75 18.79
C GLN A 194 -3.22 -36.73 20.17
N ASP A 195 -3.62 -37.64 21.08
CA ASP A 195 -3.12 -37.69 22.46
C ASP A 195 -1.58 -37.80 22.54
N ASN A 196 -0.95 -38.44 21.55
CA ASN A 196 0.50 -38.58 21.39
C ASN A 196 1.20 -37.33 20.82
N CYS A 197 0.46 -36.33 20.34
CA CYS A 197 0.98 -35.07 19.80
C CYS A 197 0.75 -33.86 20.72
N ALA A 198 0.01 -34.02 21.82
CA ALA A 198 -0.36 -32.92 22.73
C ALA A 198 0.84 -32.17 23.37
N ASN A 199 2.02 -32.80 23.43
CA ASN A 199 3.23 -32.21 24.03
C ASN A 199 4.43 -32.18 23.04
N ILE A 200 4.17 -32.26 21.74
CA ILE A 200 5.22 -32.30 20.71
C ILE A 200 5.12 -31.02 19.89
N ALA A 201 6.21 -30.24 19.89
CA ALA A 201 6.39 -29.08 19.03
C ALA A 201 7.33 -29.46 17.88
N CYS A 202 6.87 -29.28 16.64
CA CYS A 202 7.64 -29.57 15.43
C CYS A 202 8.29 -28.31 14.85
N GLU A 203 9.27 -28.50 13.97
CA GLU A 203 9.92 -27.38 13.28
C GLU A 203 8.98 -26.74 12.25
N LEU A 204 9.43 -25.64 11.62
CA LEU A 204 8.66 -24.97 10.56
C LEU A 204 8.37 -25.96 9.43
N GLU A 205 7.12 -25.99 8.92
CA GLU A 205 6.66 -26.90 7.85
C GLU A 205 6.59 -28.39 8.21
N GLU A 206 6.73 -28.72 9.50
CA GLU A 206 6.49 -30.05 10.04
C GLU A 206 5.24 -30.09 10.91
N VAL A 207 4.64 -31.27 10.97
CA VAL A 207 3.48 -31.53 11.81
C VAL A 207 3.61 -32.85 12.54
N CYS A 208 3.11 -32.90 13.77
CA CYS A 208 3.12 -34.12 14.55
C CYS A 208 2.05 -35.08 14.02
N ILE A 209 2.49 -36.24 13.54
CA ILE A 209 1.62 -37.35 13.13
C ILE A 209 2.04 -38.58 13.90
N ASP A 210 1.11 -39.13 14.65
CA ASP A 210 1.30 -40.30 15.51
C ASP A 210 2.48 -40.17 16.49
N GLY A 211 2.71 -38.97 17.01
CA GLY A 211 3.77 -38.68 17.97
C GLY A 211 5.15 -38.41 17.35
N ILE A 212 5.22 -38.20 16.03
CA ILE A 212 6.47 -37.96 15.29
C ILE A 212 6.29 -36.72 14.41
N CYS A 213 7.24 -35.78 14.46
CA CYS A 213 7.26 -34.66 13.52
C CYS A 213 7.58 -35.17 12.12
N SER A 214 6.66 -34.90 11.20
CA SER A 214 6.71 -35.33 9.80
C SER A 214 6.41 -34.15 8.90
N SER A 215 6.96 -34.15 7.68
CA SER A 215 6.63 -33.16 6.66
C SER A 215 5.14 -33.16 6.32
N LEU A 216 4.61 -31.99 5.97
CA LEU A 216 3.27 -31.83 5.39
C LEU A 216 3.10 -32.54 4.03
N LEU A 217 4.18 -33.01 3.40
CA LEU A 217 4.09 -33.75 2.15
C LEU A 217 3.37 -35.09 2.35
N GLY A 218 2.27 -35.30 1.60
CA GLY A 218 1.45 -36.51 1.65
C GLY A 218 0.35 -36.49 2.72
N THR A 219 0.21 -35.41 3.50
CA THR A 219 -0.87 -35.28 4.48
C THR A 219 -2.19 -34.96 3.81
N LYS A 220 -3.31 -35.23 4.49
CA LYS A 220 -4.63 -34.84 3.98
C LYS A 220 -4.82 -33.33 4.02
N CYS A 221 -5.57 -32.83 3.05
CA CYS A 221 -5.95 -31.42 2.94
C CYS A 221 -7.29 -31.28 2.21
N ALA A 222 -7.88 -30.11 2.27
CA ALA A 222 -9.00 -29.68 1.45
C ALA A 222 -8.59 -28.48 0.58
N TYR A 223 -7.67 -27.63 1.06
CA TYR A 223 -7.19 -26.45 0.36
C TYR A 223 -5.69 -26.25 0.53
N ASP A 224 -5.09 -25.45 -0.35
CA ASP A 224 -3.64 -25.21 -0.38
C ASP A 224 -3.10 -24.65 0.95
N GLY A 225 -3.90 -23.84 1.66
CA GLY A 225 -3.53 -23.30 2.97
C GLY A 225 -3.31 -24.36 4.05
N ASP A 226 -3.83 -25.59 3.88
CA ASP A 226 -3.61 -26.70 4.81
C ASP A 226 -2.21 -27.29 4.67
N CYS A 227 -1.50 -26.99 3.58
CA CYS A 227 -0.26 -27.65 3.18
C CYS A 227 1.01 -26.83 3.46
N GLY A 228 0.88 -25.66 4.09
CA GLY A 228 2.01 -24.74 4.30
C GLY A 228 2.40 -23.98 3.01
N GLU A 229 3.50 -23.22 3.05
CA GLU A 229 3.85 -22.28 1.96
C GLU A 229 4.32 -22.97 0.67
N VAL A 230 4.87 -24.18 0.76
CA VAL A 230 5.59 -24.85 -0.35
C VAL A 230 4.81 -26.00 -1.02
N LEU A 231 3.64 -26.36 -0.50
CA LEU A 231 2.83 -27.48 -1.00
C LEU A 231 1.42 -27.01 -1.38
N VAL A 232 0.74 -27.78 -2.23
CA VAL A 232 -0.64 -27.51 -2.65
C VAL A 232 -1.52 -28.71 -2.39
N CYS A 233 -2.81 -28.45 -2.20
CA CYS A 233 -3.77 -29.50 -1.99
C CYS A 233 -4.31 -30.04 -3.31
N LYS A 234 -3.79 -31.20 -3.75
CA LYS A 234 -4.31 -31.90 -4.92
C LYS A 234 -4.97 -33.19 -4.52
N GLN A 235 -6.23 -33.34 -4.92
CA GLN A 235 -7.01 -34.56 -4.68
C GLN A 235 -7.10 -34.94 -3.20
N GLY A 236 -7.15 -33.94 -2.33
CA GLY A 236 -7.26 -34.14 -0.88
C GLY A 236 -5.95 -34.49 -0.18
N ILE A 237 -4.81 -34.36 -0.87
CA ILE A 237 -3.47 -34.65 -0.34
C ILE A 237 -2.53 -33.48 -0.65
N CYS A 238 -1.74 -33.08 0.34
CA CYS A 238 -0.67 -32.11 0.19
C CYS A 238 0.44 -32.71 -0.65
N VAL A 239 0.67 -32.14 -1.82
CA VAL A 239 1.72 -32.58 -2.73
C VAL A 239 2.61 -31.40 -3.06
N GLU A 240 3.85 -31.68 -3.44
CA GLU A 240 4.62 -30.66 -4.13
C GLU A 240 3.85 -30.24 -5.37
N ASP A 241 3.71 -28.93 -5.61
CA ASP A 241 3.10 -28.47 -6.84
C ASP A 241 4.06 -28.66 -8.02
N LEU A 242 4.28 -29.90 -8.43
CA LEU A 242 5.16 -30.24 -9.56
C LEU A 242 4.69 -29.62 -10.88
N GLU A 243 3.45 -29.12 -10.94
CA GLU A 243 2.95 -28.38 -12.09
C GLU A 243 3.35 -26.91 -12.08
N CYS A 244 3.62 -26.32 -10.90
CA CYS A 244 4.04 -24.94 -10.74
C CYS A 244 5.54 -24.79 -10.41
N ARG A 245 6.13 -25.76 -9.72
CA ARG A 245 7.53 -25.79 -9.31
C ARG A 245 8.42 -25.64 -10.54
N ASN A 246 9.14 -24.54 -10.62
CA ASN A 246 10.00 -24.14 -11.74
C ASN A 246 9.28 -23.95 -13.10
N LYS A 247 7.94 -23.86 -13.15
CA LYS A 247 7.20 -23.59 -14.40
C LYS A 247 6.75 -22.14 -14.52
N CYS A 248 6.46 -21.48 -13.41
CA CYS A 248 6.11 -20.06 -13.45
C CYS A 248 7.37 -19.18 -13.52
N PRO A 249 7.37 -18.14 -14.38
CA PRO A 249 8.39 -17.09 -14.36
C PRO A 249 8.59 -16.47 -12.96
N PHE A 250 9.78 -15.92 -12.73
CA PHE A 250 10.26 -15.36 -11.44
C PHE A 250 9.38 -14.25 -10.82
N ASP A 251 8.45 -13.66 -11.57
CA ASP A 251 7.51 -12.61 -11.11
C ASP A 251 6.04 -13.05 -11.17
N ASN A 252 5.81 -14.36 -11.22
CA ASN A 252 4.49 -14.95 -11.29
C ASN A 252 4.21 -15.81 -10.05
N VAL A 253 3.00 -15.72 -9.54
CA VAL A 253 2.47 -16.66 -8.55
C VAL A 253 1.70 -17.76 -9.29
N CYS A 254 1.77 -18.97 -8.76
CA CYS A 254 0.96 -20.07 -9.25
C CYS A 254 -0.25 -20.29 -8.35
N ARG A 255 -1.40 -20.54 -8.96
CA ARG A 255 -2.63 -20.96 -8.27
C ARG A 255 -3.38 -21.90 -9.18
N GLU A 256 -3.70 -23.09 -8.70
CA GLU A 256 -4.49 -24.08 -9.45
C GLU A 256 -3.88 -24.43 -10.82
N GLY A 257 -2.54 -24.52 -10.89
CA GLY A 257 -1.81 -24.84 -12.13
C GLY A 257 -1.75 -23.70 -13.15
N LEU A 258 -2.22 -22.49 -12.80
CA LEU A 258 -2.16 -21.30 -13.64
C LEU A 258 -1.12 -20.32 -13.07
N CYS A 259 -0.25 -19.78 -13.93
CA CYS A 259 0.66 -18.71 -13.57
C CYS A 259 0.01 -17.35 -13.87
N ALA A 260 0.05 -16.43 -12.90
CA ALA A 260 -0.30 -15.03 -13.10
C ALA A 260 0.80 -14.12 -12.58
N GLY A 261 1.05 -13.01 -13.27
CA GLY A 261 1.98 -11.99 -12.81
C GLY A 261 1.51 -11.39 -11.50
N ILE A 262 2.41 -11.27 -10.53
CA ILE A 262 2.08 -10.74 -9.20
C ILE A 262 1.65 -9.28 -9.29
N GLN A 263 2.25 -8.52 -10.22
CA GLN A 263 1.90 -7.12 -10.48
C GLN A 263 0.41 -6.97 -10.85
N GLY A 264 -0.33 -6.22 -10.04
CA GLY A 264 -1.75 -5.91 -10.25
C GLY A 264 -2.71 -6.99 -9.74
N LEU A 265 -2.21 -8.05 -9.08
CA LEU A 265 -3.11 -9.01 -8.42
C LEU A 265 -3.85 -8.35 -7.27
N VAL A 266 -5.10 -8.77 -7.10
CA VAL A 266 -5.94 -8.38 -5.96
C VAL A 266 -5.32 -8.95 -4.69
N CYS A 267 -5.09 -8.08 -3.71
CA CYS A 267 -4.37 -8.42 -2.49
C CYS A 267 -4.99 -7.80 -1.25
N GLU A 268 -4.60 -8.35 -0.11
CA GLU A 268 -4.63 -7.70 1.19
C GLU A 268 -3.22 -7.60 1.77
N GLU A 269 -3.08 -6.95 2.92
CA GLU A 269 -1.77 -6.75 3.55
C GLU A 269 -1.05 -8.10 3.78
N GLY A 270 0.22 -8.15 3.41
CA GLY A 270 1.05 -9.36 3.54
C GLY A 270 0.76 -10.50 2.53
N SER A 271 -0.22 -10.35 1.64
CA SER A 271 -0.56 -11.42 0.67
C SER A 271 0.23 -11.37 -0.65
N CYS A 272 1.02 -10.33 -0.86
CA CYS A 272 1.91 -10.24 -2.02
C CYS A 272 3.22 -10.99 -1.73
N GLY A 273 3.77 -11.68 -2.73
CA GLY A 273 5.07 -12.37 -2.59
C GLY A 273 6.25 -11.41 -2.52
N ASP A 274 7.45 -11.96 -2.29
CA ASP A 274 8.70 -11.21 -2.12
C ASP A 274 8.93 -10.14 -3.20
N GLY A 275 9.32 -8.94 -2.76
CA GLY A 275 9.55 -7.81 -3.65
C GLY A 275 8.29 -7.08 -4.12
N TYR A 276 7.10 -7.47 -3.64
CA TYR A 276 5.83 -6.80 -3.92
C TYR A 276 5.16 -6.32 -2.64
N GLU A 277 4.45 -5.21 -2.75
CA GLU A 277 3.69 -4.61 -1.66
C GLU A 277 2.23 -4.46 -2.07
N CYS A 278 1.32 -4.78 -1.17
CA CYS A 278 -0.10 -4.50 -1.38
C CYS A 278 -0.36 -3.00 -1.16
N ILE A 279 -0.83 -2.31 -2.21
CA ILE A 279 -1.17 -0.89 -2.21
C ILE A 279 -2.55 -0.71 -2.82
N ASN A 280 -3.49 -0.11 -2.10
CA ASN A 280 -4.86 0.11 -2.58
C ASN A 280 -5.57 -1.17 -3.06
N GLY A 281 -5.23 -2.33 -2.50
CA GLY A 281 -5.80 -3.63 -2.86
C GLY A 281 -5.16 -4.30 -4.09
N GLU A 282 -4.03 -3.78 -4.58
CA GLU A 282 -3.28 -4.35 -5.70
C GLU A 282 -1.79 -4.52 -5.36
N CYS A 283 -1.19 -5.64 -5.77
CA CYS A 283 0.24 -5.88 -5.58
C CYS A 283 1.06 -5.01 -6.55
N LEU A 284 1.99 -4.23 -6.02
CA LEU A 284 2.93 -3.42 -6.81
C LEU A 284 4.37 -3.84 -6.52
N LYS A 285 5.17 -4.03 -7.57
CA LYS A 285 6.59 -4.38 -7.44
C LYS A 285 7.39 -3.23 -6.86
N ASN A 286 8.10 -3.46 -5.76
CA ASN A 286 9.10 -2.54 -5.26
C ASN A 286 10.47 -2.84 -5.91
N ASN A 287 10.69 -2.27 -7.09
CA ASN A 287 11.95 -2.43 -7.84
C ASN A 287 13.20 -1.89 -7.10
N CYS A 288 13.03 -1.15 -6.00
CA CYS A 288 14.15 -0.59 -5.24
C CYS A 288 14.50 -1.39 -3.97
N MET A 289 13.73 -2.42 -3.61
CA MET A 289 13.91 -3.16 -2.34
C MET A 289 15.34 -3.69 -2.14
N ASN A 290 15.98 -4.18 -3.20
CA ASN A 290 17.33 -4.75 -3.16
C ASN A 290 18.36 -3.99 -4.01
N VAL A 291 18.03 -2.76 -4.41
CA VAL A 291 18.95 -1.92 -5.19
C VAL A 291 19.77 -1.08 -4.23
N VAL A 292 21.10 -1.15 -4.35
CA VAL A 292 22.03 -0.35 -3.56
C VAL A 292 22.78 0.62 -4.49
N CYS A 293 22.69 1.91 -4.20
CA CYS A 293 23.27 2.98 -5.01
C CYS A 293 24.53 3.57 -4.39
N GLN A 294 25.28 4.35 -5.17
CA GLN A 294 26.48 5.03 -4.68
C GLN A 294 26.14 6.33 -3.94
N ILE A 295 27.12 6.89 -3.23
CA ILE A 295 26.99 8.20 -2.59
C ILE A 295 26.63 9.26 -3.65
N GLY A 296 25.62 10.07 -3.35
CA GLY A 296 25.02 11.08 -4.21
C GLY A 296 24.02 10.53 -5.24
N GLU A 297 23.64 9.26 -5.11
CA GLU A 297 22.59 8.63 -5.91
C GLU A 297 21.42 8.15 -5.04
N ARG A 298 20.29 7.88 -5.69
CA ARG A 298 19.14 7.16 -5.09
C ARG A 298 18.50 6.25 -6.13
N CYS A 299 17.72 5.27 -5.65
CA CYS A 299 16.95 4.44 -6.55
C CYS A 299 15.69 5.18 -7.05
N ASP A 300 15.39 5.05 -8.34
CA ASP A 300 14.13 5.47 -8.96
C ASP A 300 13.71 4.38 -9.94
N ASN A 301 12.64 3.66 -9.62
CA ASN A 301 12.12 2.51 -10.35
C ASN A 301 13.18 1.43 -10.69
N GLY A 302 14.05 1.11 -9.73
CA GLY A 302 15.07 0.07 -9.87
C GLY A 302 16.38 0.53 -10.50
N LEU A 303 16.50 1.82 -10.84
CA LEU A 303 17.72 2.40 -11.40
C LEU A 303 18.33 3.40 -10.42
N CYS A 304 19.65 3.33 -10.23
CA CYS A 304 20.37 4.36 -9.49
C CYS A 304 20.51 5.61 -10.35
N ILE A 305 19.93 6.72 -9.88
CA ILE A 305 20.01 8.01 -10.54
C ILE A 305 20.87 8.97 -9.72
N ARG A 306 21.66 9.79 -10.41
CA ARG A 306 22.49 10.83 -9.81
C ARG A 306 21.62 11.98 -9.32
N VAL A 307 21.64 12.25 -8.01
CA VAL A 307 20.92 13.35 -7.37
C VAL A 307 21.86 14.49 -6.98
N GLU A 308 23.05 14.17 -6.50
CA GLU A 308 24.05 15.20 -6.18
C GLU A 308 24.35 16.08 -7.39
N GLY A 309 24.17 17.39 -7.24
CA GLY A 309 24.36 18.37 -8.29
C GLY A 309 23.11 18.65 -9.14
N SER A 310 21.99 17.96 -8.94
CA SER A 310 20.74 18.26 -9.65
C SER A 310 20.10 19.55 -9.14
N LEU A 311 19.30 20.20 -9.99
CA LEU A 311 18.53 21.39 -9.62
C LEU A 311 17.40 21.03 -8.65
N CYS A 312 17.19 21.88 -7.66
CA CYS A 312 16.10 21.76 -6.71
C CYS A 312 15.54 23.12 -6.33
N SER A 313 14.27 23.11 -5.97
CA SER A 313 13.62 24.18 -5.23
C SER A 313 13.32 23.73 -3.80
N HIS A 314 12.99 22.44 -3.61
CA HIS A 314 12.60 21.86 -2.33
C HIS A 314 13.25 20.49 -2.13
N ALA A 315 14.07 20.37 -1.08
CA ALA A 315 14.80 19.15 -0.79
C ALA A 315 13.92 17.89 -0.69
N PRO A 316 12.76 17.91 0.00
CA PRO A 316 11.94 16.70 0.16
C PRO A 316 11.42 16.14 -1.16
N LYS A 317 11.07 17.01 -2.12
CA LYS A 317 10.45 16.61 -3.39
C LYS A 317 11.49 16.31 -4.47
N ASP A 318 12.50 17.17 -4.56
CA ASP A 318 13.41 17.16 -5.71
C ASP A 318 14.63 16.28 -5.45
N CYS A 319 15.17 16.33 -4.23
CA CYS A 319 16.38 15.61 -3.86
C CYS A 319 16.06 14.27 -3.20
N GLY A 320 15.21 14.32 -2.16
CA GLY A 320 14.89 13.17 -1.33
C GLY A 320 15.72 13.07 -0.05
N PRO A 321 15.73 11.87 0.57
CA PRO A 321 16.26 11.64 1.91
C PRO A 321 17.77 11.88 2.00
N LEU A 322 18.17 12.57 3.07
CA LEU A 322 19.57 12.90 3.36
C LEU A 322 20.27 13.72 2.28
N PHE A 323 19.50 14.39 1.43
CA PHE A 323 19.96 15.49 0.62
C PHE A 323 19.40 16.79 1.16
N LYS A 324 20.15 17.89 0.99
CA LYS A 324 19.67 19.25 1.22
C LYS A 324 19.66 20.00 -0.10
N CYS A 325 18.70 20.91 -0.26
CA CYS A 325 18.69 21.84 -1.37
C CYS A 325 19.44 23.11 -0.96
N ILE A 326 20.66 23.28 -1.45
CA ILE A 326 21.55 24.40 -1.11
C ILE A 326 21.82 25.20 -2.38
N ASN A 327 21.48 26.49 -2.37
CA ASN A 327 21.63 27.37 -3.53
C ASN A 327 21.00 26.79 -4.81
N GLY A 328 19.83 26.15 -4.66
CA GLY A 328 19.10 25.53 -5.76
C GLY A 328 19.71 24.22 -6.29
N ILE A 329 20.64 23.61 -5.56
CA ILE A 329 21.32 22.38 -5.95
C ILE A 329 21.21 21.33 -4.83
N CYS A 330 20.90 20.09 -5.20
CA CYS A 330 20.89 18.96 -4.27
C CYS A 330 22.32 18.61 -3.84
N ARG A 331 22.53 18.58 -2.52
CA ARG A 331 23.78 18.20 -1.86
C ARG A 331 23.56 17.02 -0.93
N ASP A 332 24.39 16.00 -1.04
CA ASP A 332 24.35 14.78 -0.23
C ASP A 332 24.97 15.03 1.14
N PHE A 333 24.22 14.72 2.20
CA PHE A 333 24.63 14.89 3.59
C PHE A 333 24.98 13.58 4.28
N ILE A 334 24.97 12.43 3.59
CA ILE A 334 25.37 11.14 4.20
C ILE A 334 26.78 11.20 4.79
N LYS A 335 27.74 11.79 4.06
CA LYS A 335 29.14 11.86 4.52
C LYS A 335 29.29 12.66 5.81
N GLU A 336 28.46 13.68 6.03
CA GLU A 336 28.51 14.48 7.26
C GLU A 336 27.95 13.72 8.47
N MET A 337 27.02 12.80 8.26
CA MET A 337 26.46 11.95 9.32
C MET A 337 27.38 10.80 9.73
N MET A 338 28.37 10.45 8.90
CA MET A 338 29.34 9.38 9.21
C MET A 338 30.57 9.84 10.01
N ILE A 339 30.70 11.15 10.26
CA ILE A 339 31.86 11.76 10.95
C ILE A 339 31.52 12.12 12.42
N GLN A 340 30.32 11.76 12.90
CA GLN A 340 29.93 11.86 14.32
C GLN A 340 30.06 10.53 15.05
#